data_AF-A0A101S0C9-F1
#
_entry.id   AF-A0A101S0C9-F1
#
_cell.length_a   1.000
_cell.length_b   1.000
_cell.length_c   1.000
_cell.angle_alpha   90.00
_cell.angle_beta   90.00
_cell.angle_gamma   90.00
#
_symmetry.space_group_name_H-M   'P 1'
#
loop_
_entity.id
_entity.type
_entity.pdbx_description
1 polymer ?
#
loop_
_entity_poly.entity_id
_entity_poly.type
_entity_poly.pdbx_seq_one_letter_code
_entity_poly.pdbx_strand_id
1 'polypeptide(L)'
;MRIRKLIAATAVAGGALSAGLVTAAPASAAINYDCATGEVCLYFNSSSYGYGAVYVQYDKVPDYQGRYFSSGRNGSAGAGVEVKNHAAAVDSWISSNFRVYYNSGYSCSVACQTIPSYATVNLNSSLKNNNASGQNI
;
A
#
# COMPACT_ATOMS: atom_id res chain seq x y z
N MET A 1 14.30 7.53 -66.28
CA MET A 1 15.11 8.76 -66.43
C MET A 1 14.53 9.78 -65.46
N ARG A 2 15.24 10.43 -64.53
CA ARG A 2 16.53 11.13 -64.64
C ARG A 2 17.26 11.16 -63.28
N ILE A 3 18.56 10.91 -63.35
CA ILE A 3 19.58 11.17 -62.34
C ILE A 3 19.90 12.68 -62.33
N ARG A 4 20.28 13.26 -61.16
CA ARG A 4 21.48 14.12 -60.90
C ARG A 4 21.39 14.77 -59.50
N LYS A 5 22.31 14.41 -58.57
CA LYS A 5 23.54 15.12 -58.11
C LYS A 5 23.22 16.32 -57.18
N LEU A 6 23.55 16.33 -55.87
CA LEU A 6 24.83 16.34 -55.11
C LEU A 6 25.00 17.71 -54.39
N ILE A 7 25.68 17.70 -53.23
CA ILE A 7 26.26 18.84 -52.44
C ILE A 7 25.28 19.38 -51.36
N ALA A 8 25.60 19.61 -50.08
CA ALA A 8 26.86 19.76 -49.34
C ALA A 8 26.68 19.37 -47.86
N ALA A 9 27.79 18.97 -47.23
CA ALA A 9 27.92 18.85 -45.79
C ALA A 9 28.03 20.24 -45.12
N THR A 10 27.38 20.40 -43.96
CA THR A 10 27.79 21.37 -42.92
C THR A 10 27.57 20.72 -41.56
N ALA A 11 28.66 20.57 -40.82
CA ALA A 11 28.67 20.15 -39.42
C ALA A 11 28.62 21.40 -38.54
N VAL A 12 27.73 21.44 -37.54
CA VAL A 12 27.94 22.22 -36.31
C VAL A 12 27.29 21.47 -35.14
N ALA A 13 28.07 21.39 -34.06
CA ALA A 13 27.84 20.71 -32.80
C ALA A 13 26.67 21.26 -31.97
N GLY A 14 26.26 20.46 -30.98
CA GLY A 14 25.79 20.99 -29.69
C GLY A 14 24.40 20.52 -29.25
N GLY A 15 24.36 19.79 -28.15
CA GLY A 15 23.12 19.55 -27.39
C GLY A 15 22.97 18.11 -26.95
N ALA A 16 23.75 17.69 -25.95
CA ALA A 16 23.35 16.54 -25.13
C ALA A 16 22.02 16.92 -24.43
N LEU A 17 20.91 16.47 -24.99
CA LEU A 17 19.61 16.49 -24.33
C LEU A 17 19.66 15.40 -23.25
N SER A 18 20.22 15.73 -22.10
CA SER A 18 19.95 15.02 -20.85
C SER A 18 18.48 15.28 -20.49
N ALA A 19 17.59 14.55 -21.16
CA ALA A 19 16.20 14.43 -20.78
C ALA A 19 16.15 13.85 -19.37
N GLY A 20 15.98 14.73 -18.37
CA GLY A 20 15.74 14.33 -17.00
C GLY A 20 14.51 13.43 -16.97
N LEU A 21 14.72 12.17 -16.60
CA LEU A 21 13.65 11.22 -16.30
C LEU A 21 12.91 11.74 -15.07
N VAL A 22 11.86 12.53 -15.29
CA VAL A 22 10.90 12.88 -14.25
C VAL A 22 10.19 11.57 -13.89
N THR A 23 10.64 10.91 -12.83
CA THR A 23 9.96 9.75 -12.27
C THR A 23 8.65 10.26 -11.67
N ALA A 24 7.54 10.08 -12.40
CA ALA A 24 6.22 10.34 -11.86
C ALA A 24 6.05 9.49 -10.59
N ALA A 25 5.74 10.15 -9.46
CA ALA A 25 5.40 9.43 -8.24
C ALA A 25 4.17 8.54 -8.51
N PRO A 26 4.12 7.32 -7.95
CA PRO A 26 3.00 6.42 -8.17
C PRO A 26 1.71 7.10 -7.69
N ALA A 27 0.70 7.15 -8.56
CA ALA A 27 -0.62 7.66 -8.20
C ALA A 27 -1.22 6.82 -7.06
N SER A 28 -1.79 7.47 -6.05
CA SER A 28 -2.55 6.78 -4.99
C SER A 28 -4.00 6.63 -5.43
N ALA A 29 -4.56 5.44 -5.29
CA ALA A 29 -5.98 5.21 -5.51
C ALA A 29 -6.80 5.84 -4.37
N ALA A 30 -7.95 6.40 -4.74
CA ALA A 30 -8.99 6.72 -3.76
C ALA A 30 -9.50 5.42 -3.14
N ILE A 31 -9.67 5.41 -1.82
CA ILE A 31 -10.21 4.26 -1.10
C ILE A 31 -11.74 4.23 -1.22
N ASN A 32 -12.30 3.04 -1.40
CA ASN A 32 -13.72 2.78 -1.20
C ASN A 32 -13.89 2.08 0.15
N TYR A 33 -14.29 2.80 1.18
CA TYR A 33 -14.27 2.30 2.55
C TYR A 33 -15.10 1.01 2.72
N ASP A 34 -14.47 -0.05 3.23
CA ASP A 34 -15.11 -1.33 3.54
C ASP A 34 -15.59 -1.39 5.00
N CYS A 35 -14.93 -0.65 5.89
CA CYS A 35 -15.22 -0.65 7.31
C CYS A 35 -16.40 0.26 7.68
N ALA A 36 -17.07 -0.13 8.75
CA ALA A 36 -18.06 0.68 9.47
C ALA A 36 -17.48 1.30 10.74
N THR A 37 -18.24 2.20 11.36
CA THR A 37 -17.86 2.80 12.65
C THR A 37 -17.59 1.75 13.71
N GLY A 38 -16.44 1.85 14.38
CA GLY A 38 -16.01 0.88 15.40
C GLY A 38 -15.10 -0.23 14.88
N GLU A 39 -14.78 -0.22 13.58
CA GLU A 39 -13.96 -1.26 12.94
C GLU A 39 -12.59 -0.74 12.49
N VAL A 40 -11.68 -1.66 12.22
CA VAL A 40 -10.41 -1.38 11.54
C VAL A 40 -10.24 -2.35 10.38
N CYS A 41 -9.98 -1.82 9.19
CA CYS A 41 -9.80 -2.59 7.98
C CYS A 41 -8.31 -2.70 7.65
N LEU A 42 -7.82 -3.92 7.52
CA LEU A 42 -6.51 -4.21 6.98
C LEU A 42 -6.66 -4.58 5.51
N TYR A 43 -5.87 -3.95 4.65
CA TYR A 43 -5.91 -4.13 3.20
C TYR A 43 -4.68 -4.88 2.71
N PHE A 44 -4.88 -5.80 1.78
CA PHE A 44 -3.80 -6.61 1.20
C PHE A 44 -2.79 -5.77 0.41
N ASN A 45 -3.25 -4.74 -0.30
CA ASN A 45 -2.41 -3.85 -1.09
C ASN A 45 -2.34 -2.44 -0.46
N SER A 46 -1.28 -1.70 -0.81
CA SER A 46 -1.18 -0.27 -0.48
C SER A 46 -2.01 0.58 -1.44
N SER A 47 -2.21 1.87 -1.12
CA SER A 47 -2.99 2.81 -1.94
C SER A 47 -2.54 2.87 -3.40
N SER A 48 -1.24 2.75 -3.69
CA SER A 48 -0.70 2.74 -5.05
C SER A 48 -1.10 1.53 -5.90
N TYR A 49 -1.66 0.49 -5.28
CA TYR A 49 -2.12 -0.75 -5.93
C TYR A 49 -3.62 -0.99 -5.70
N GLY A 50 -4.36 0.05 -5.30
CA GLY A 50 -5.82 0.00 -5.19
C GLY A 50 -6.36 -0.80 -4.01
N TYR A 51 -5.62 -0.97 -2.90
CA TYR A 51 -6.02 -1.63 -1.65
C TYR A 51 -6.38 -3.13 -1.72
N GLY A 52 -7.11 -3.59 -2.72
CA GLY A 52 -7.42 -5.00 -2.95
C GLY A 52 -8.37 -5.59 -1.91
N ALA A 53 -8.11 -6.84 -1.52
CA ALA A 53 -8.88 -7.57 -0.52
C ALA A 53 -8.72 -6.98 0.89
N VAL A 54 -9.71 -7.23 1.75
CA VAL A 54 -9.84 -6.62 3.07
C VAL A 54 -10.05 -7.65 4.17
N TYR A 55 -9.52 -7.38 5.34
CA TYR A 55 -9.83 -8.06 6.58
C TYR A 55 -10.37 -7.04 7.57
N VAL A 56 -11.61 -7.26 8.02
CA VAL A 56 -12.30 -6.38 8.97
C VAL A 56 -12.03 -6.87 10.39
N GLN A 57 -11.46 -6.02 11.21
CA GLN A 57 -11.15 -6.29 12.60
C GLN A 57 -12.07 -5.49 13.53
N TYR A 58 -12.75 -6.22 14.43
CA TYR A 58 -13.72 -5.65 15.39
C TYR A 58 -13.15 -5.45 16.79
N ASP A 59 -12.13 -6.23 17.18
CA ASP A 59 -11.48 -6.19 18.49
C ASP A 59 -9.99 -6.51 18.31
N LYS A 60 -9.20 -6.44 19.38
CA LYS A 60 -7.77 -6.79 19.38
C LYS A 60 -7.54 -8.22 18.87
N VAL A 61 -6.54 -8.36 18.01
CA VAL A 61 -6.14 -9.63 17.41
C VAL A 61 -4.68 -9.91 17.77
N PRO A 62 -4.40 -10.90 18.64
CA PRO A 62 -3.05 -11.15 19.13
C PRO A 62 -2.20 -11.92 18.12
N ASP A 63 -2.79 -12.60 17.14
CA ASP A 63 -2.07 -13.26 16.06
C ASP A 63 -2.95 -13.29 14.81
N TYR A 64 -2.48 -12.79 13.67
CA TYR A 64 -3.23 -12.85 12.41
C TYR A 64 -3.23 -14.23 11.75
N GLN A 65 -2.55 -15.23 12.31
CA GLN A 65 -2.59 -16.60 11.82
C GLN A 65 -4.02 -17.16 11.80
N GLY A 66 -4.37 -17.87 10.74
CA GLY A 66 -5.70 -18.45 10.54
C GLY A 66 -6.80 -17.43 10.24
N ARG A 67 -6.45 -16.15 10.01
CA ARG A 67 -7.37 -15.12 9.53
C ARG A 67 -7.06 -14.83 8.08
N TYR A 68 -8.09 -14.66 7.27
CA TYR A 68 -7.95 -14.54 5.82
C TYR A 68 -8.62 -13.28 5.31
N PHE A 69 -8.03 -12.67 4.29
CA PHE A 69 -8.67 -11.57 3.58
C PHE A 69 -9.88 -12.08 2.81
N SER A 70 -10.91 -11.24 2.74
CA SER A 70 -12.08 -11.41 1.88
C SER A 70 -12.07 -10.37 0.76
N SER A 71 -12.76 -10.64 -0.35
CA SER A 71 -13.00 -9.61 -1.37
C SER A 71 -13.68 -8.39 -0.76
N GLY A 72 -13.18 -7.20 -1.09
CA GLY A 72 -13.75 -5.92 -0.65
C GLY A 72 -14.19 -5.06 -1.83
N ARG A 73 -14.67 -3.85 -1.51
CA ARG A 73 -15.09 -2.81 -2.47
C ARG A 73 -13.94 -2.30 -3.33
N ASN A 74 -12.71 -2.48 -2.87
CA ASN A 74 -11.48 -2.13 -3.59
C ASN A 74 -10.94 -3.29 -4.46
N GLY A 75 -11.63 -4.44 -4.49
CA GLY A 75 -11.30 -5.59 -5.32
C GLY A 75 -11.05 -6.87 -4.53
N SER A 76 -10.57 -7.90 -5.22
CA SER A 76 -10.35 -9.26 -4.67
C SER A 76 -8.90 -9.70 -4.68
N ALA A 77 -7.95 -8.83 -5.07
CA ALA A 77 -6.53 -9.16 -5.04
C ALA A 77 -6.09 -9.46 -3.60
N GLY A 78 -5.66 -10.71 -3.35
CA GLY A 78 -5.30 -11.20 -2.02
C GLY A 78 -6.43 -11.90 -1.25
N ALA A 79 -7.63 -12.04 -1.82
CA ALA A 79 -8.71 -12.77 -1.15
C ALA A 79 -8.31 -14.25 -0.94
N GLY A 80 -8.62 -14.79 0.25
CA GLY A 80 -8.20 -16.12 0.67
C GLY A 80 -6.75 -16.22 1.14
N VAL A 81 -5.95 -15.15 1.06
CA VAL A 81 -4.60 -15.10 1.62
C VAL A 81 -4.68 -14.85 3.13
N GLU A 82 -3.77 -15.47 3.89
CA GLU A 82 -3.68 -15.23 5.33
C GLU A 82 -3.23 -13.79 5.61
N VAL A 83 -3.86 -13.14 6.60
CA VAL A 83 -3.61 -11.73 6.94
C VAL A 83 -2.19 -11.51 7.44
N LYS A 84 -1.69 -12.47 8.22
CA LYS A 84 -0.34 -12.44 8.79
C LYS A 84 0.69 -12.26 7.68
N ASN A 85 1.53 -11.24 7.82
CA ASN A 85 2.59 -10.87 6.88
C ASN A 85 2.11 -10.45 5.49
N HIS A 86 0.85 -10.02 5.33
CA HIS A 86 0.33 -9.68 4.01
C HIS A 86 -0.46 -8.36 3.96
N ALA A 87 -0.78 -7.72 5.09
CA ALA A 87 -1.40 -6.40 5.02
C ALA A 87 -0.39 -5.31 4.60
N ALA A 88 -0.86 -4.34 3.83
CA ALA A 88 -0.06 -3.23 3.32
C ALA A 88 -0.67 -1.84 3.60
N ALA A 89 -1.95 -1.76 3.93
CA ALA A 89 -2.60 -0.52 4.37
C ALA A 89 -3.64 -0.80 5.46
N VAL A 90 -3.97 0.24 6.21
CA VAL A 90 -4.96 0.20 7.29
C VAL A 90 -5.90 1.38 7.15
N ASP A 91 -7.17 1.13 7.41
CA ASP A 91 -8.21 2.15 7.53
C ASP A 91 -8.89 2.00 8.89
N SER A 92 -8.79 3.02 9.72
CA SER A 92 -9.27 3.00 11.10
C SER A 92 -10.57 3.79 11.23
N TRP A 93 -11.66 3.16 11.68
CA TRP A 93 -12.96 3.78 11.96
C TRP A 93 -13.31 3.81 13.45
N ILE A 94 -12.29 3.65 14.30
CA ILE A 94 -12.39 3.75 15.75
C ILE A 94 -12.00 5.15 16.25
N SER A 95 -12.53 5.52 17.41
CA SER A 95 -12.26 6.82 18.05
C SER A 95 -10.93 6.87 18.81
N SER A 96 -10.33 5.71 19.10
CA SER A 96 -8.99 5.59 19.69
C SER A 96 -7.95 5.39 18.59
N ASN A 97 -6.68 5.28 18.98
CA ASN A 97 -5.64 4.90 18.03
C ASN A 97 -5.66 3.38 17.84
N PHE A 98 -5.24 2.93 16.66
CA PHE A 98 -4.97 1.52 16.39
C PHE A 98 -3.47 1.32 16.25
N ARG A 99 -2.93 0.16 16.62
CA ARG A 99 -1.52 -0.15 16.43
C ARG A 99 -1.35 -1.49 15.76
N VAL A 100 -0.54 -1.50 14.72
CA VAL A 100 -0.09 -2.71 14.03
C VAL A 100 1.30 -3.08 14.52
N TYR A 101 1.54 -4.37 14.71
CA TYR A 101 2.79 -4.90 15.25
C TYR A 101 3.41 -5.90 14.29
N TYR A 102 4.74 -5.91 14.23
CA TYR A 102 5.51 -6.89 13.49
C TYR A 102 5.31 -8.30 14.09
N ASN A 103 5.30 -8.39 15.42
CA ASN A 103 5.17 -9.67 16.13
C ASN A 103 3.72 -9.96 16.53
N SER A 104 3.44 -11.25 16.75
CA SER A 104 2.26 -11.66 17.51
C SER A 104 2.35 -11.17 18.97
N GLY A 105 1.22 -11.11 19.66
CA GLY A 105 1.14 -10.72 21.07
C GLY A 105 1.35 -9.24 21.35
N TYR A 106 1.14 -8.37 20.34
CA TYR A 106 1.24 -6.91 20.48
C TYR A 106 2.63 -6.41 20.90
N SER A 107 3.68 -7.12 20.50
CA SER A 107 5.05 -6.74 20.84
C SER A 107 5.64 -5.78 19.80
N CYS A 108 6.04 -4.59 20.26
CA CYS A 108 6.78 -3.60 19.47
C CYS A 108 8.30 -3.81 19.53
N SER A 109 8.79 -4.98 19.95
CA SER A 109 10.24 -5.25 20.06
C SER A 109 10.99 -5.20 18.73
N VAL A 110 10.30 -5.41 17.60
CA VAL A 110 10.85 -5.32 16.25
C VAL A 110 10.39 -4.03 15.56
N ALA A 111 9.08 -3.90 15.36
CA ALA A 111 8.47 -2.68 14.85
C ALA A 111 6.99 -2.63 15.22
N CYS A 112 6.46 -1.43 15.35
CA CYS A 112 5.04 -1.17 15.37
C CYS A 112 4.74 0.20 14.76
N GLN A 113 3.49 0.41 14.33
CA GLN A 113 3.03 1.66 13.76
C GLN A 113 1.67 1.99 14.35
N THR A 114 1.58 3.18 14.93
CA THR A 114 0.31 3.73 15.41
C THR A 114 -0.40 4.40 14.24
N ILE A 115 -1.66 4.01 14.06
CA ILE A 115 -2.60 4.55 13.11
C ILE A 115 -3.54 5.46 13.91
N PRO A 116 -3.62 6.77 13.58
CA PRO A 116 -4.54 7.67 14.24
C PRO A 116 -6.00 7.22 14.12
N SER A 117 -6.85 7.70 15.03
CA SER A 117 -8.31 7.58 14.90
C SER A 117 -8.78 8.13 13.55
N TYR A 118 -9.74 7.47 12.91
CA TYR A 118 -10.37 7.95 11.66
C TYR A 118 -9.36 8.23 10.51
N ALA A 119 -8.30 7.43 10.42
CA ALA A 119 -7.26 7.62 9.43
C ALA A 119 -7.04 6.37 8.56
N THR A 120 -6.85 6.63 7.26
CA THR A 120 -6.37 5.66 6.29
C THR A 120 -4.88 5.89 6.05
N VAL A 121 -4.06 4.85 6.21
CA VAL A 121 -2.60 4.95 6.02
C VAL A 121 -2.04 3.71 5.34
N ASN A 122 -0.99 3.91 4.54
CA ASN A 122 -0.12 2.81 4.14
C ASN A 122 0.75 2.39 5.33
N LEU A 123 0.97 1.09 5.49
CA LEU A 123 1.96 0.60 6.45
C LEU A 123 3.36 0.99 5.98
N ASN A 124 4.20 1.36 6.95
CA ASN A 124 5.59 1.68 6.71
C ASN A 124 6.37 0.45 6.21
N SER A 125 7.59 0.67 5.73
CA SER A 125 8.43 -0.37 5.14
C SER A 125 8.72 -1.55 6.08
N SER A 126 8.74 -1.33 7.39
CA SER A 126 8.98 -2.39 8.38
C SER A 126 7.76 -3.28 8.63
N LEU A 127 6.54 -2.80 8.38
CA LEU A 127 5.30 -3.52 8.69
C LEU A 127 4.49 -3.96 7.49
N LYS A 128 4.65 -3.28 6.34
CA LYS A 128 4.06 -3.73 5.09
C LYS A 128 4.55 -5.16 4.83
N ASN A 129 3.61 -6.08 4.69
CA ASN A 129 3.84 -7.51 4.48
C ASN A 129 4.68 -8.20 5.58
N ASN A 130 4.66 -7.67 6.81
CA ASN A 130 5.40 -8.23 7.95
C ASN A 130 4.62 -8.08 9.27
N ASN A 131 3.32 -7.79 9.20
CA ASN A 131 2.48 -7.56 10.38
C ASN A 131 1.85 -8.86 10.89
N ALA A 132 1.82 -9.04 12.21
CA ALA A 132 1.32 -10.26 12.83
C ALA A 132 0.27 -10.05 13.91
N SER A 133 0.07 -8.83 14.42
CA SER A 133 -1.02 -8.53 15.35
C SER A 133 -1.45 -7.07 15.31
N GLY A 134 -2.59 -6.75 15.90
CA GLY A 134 -3.06 -5.37 16.02
C GLY A 134 -4.13 -5.17 17.08
N GLN A 135 -4.12 -4.01 17.73
CA GLN A 135 -5.08 -3.65 18.78
C GLN A 135 -5.34 -2.14 18.83
N ASN A 136 -6.49 -1.78 19.37
CA ASN A 136 -6.78 -0.43 19.84
C ASN A 136 -5.91 -0.08 21.06
N ILE A 137 -5.48 1.18 21.16
CA ILE A 137 -4.58 1.71 22.20
C ILE A 137 -5.00 3.10 22.67
#